data_AF-A0A8H6YN75-F1
#
_entry.id   AF-A0A8H6YN75-F1
#
_cell.length_a   1.000
_cell.length_b   1.000
_cell.length_c   1.000
_cell.angle_alpha   90.00
_cell.angle_beta   90.00
_cell.angle_gamma   90.00
#
_symmetry.space_group_name_H-M   'P 1'
#
loop_
_entity.id
_entity.type
_entity.pdbx_description
1 polymer ?
#
loop_
_entity_poly.entity_id
_entity_poly.type
_entity_poly.pdbx_seq_one_letter_code
_entity_poly.pdbx_strand_id
1 'polypeptide(L)'
;MGKAFTLLTIWTSPPSRGRIIRPVPGLGDDELSVAVSAIDLNPLHSIWIEEEANIRQSDFRVFLRNHPDLKALGLRLNAIRASLRVPDASAATNIVSLSAPALYIPHLIPIAPLLTNISIEFHPTRTSRPVALNIPEYRRALEAVASLAGTHALSLILTFPSGMSNFPWLRIRDDDASTPEAHLHRVTHLLVGRNLNGAPGFSAETLRALPRWIRLFPALKTVIVQPGTRQEAIPASEKEELLKTIADACQGGQGRAAGLAFFLRIITSKTQ
;
A
#
# COMPACT_ATOMS: atom_id res chain seq x y z
N MET A 1 1.86 -24.14 -22.79
CA MET A 1 0.58 -23.44 -22.52
C MET A 1 0.89 -22.21 -21.67
N GLY A 2 0.70 -21.01 -22.22
CA GLY A 2 0.86 -19.76 -21.46
C GLY A 2 -0.19 -19.67 -20.36
N LYS A 3 0.20 -19.19 -19.17
CA LYS A 3 -0.75 -18.98 -18.07
C LYS A 3 -1.78 -17.93 -18.50
N ALA A 4 -3.06 -18.17 -18.21
CA ALA A 4 -4.10 -17.17 -18.42
C ALA A 4 -3.80 -15.94 -17.55
N PHE A 5 -3.53 -14.81 -18.20
CA PHE A 5 -3.24 -13.54 -17.58
C PHE A 5 -4.57 -12.81 -17.26
N THR A 6 -4.66 -12.16 -16.09
CA THR A 6 -5.84 -11.36 -15.72
C THR A 6 -5.56 -9.90 -16.02
N LEU A 7 -6.45 -9.22 -16.73
CA LEU A 7 -6.31 -7.80 -17.07
C LEU A 7 -6.88 -6.92 -15.97
N LEU A 8 -8.14 -7.19 -15.57
CA LEU A 8 -8.88 -6.40 -14.58
C LEU A 8 -9.64 -7.31 -13.63
N THR A 9 -9.68 -6.91 -12.37
CA THR A 9 -10.63 -7.44 -11.38
C THR A 9 -11.59 -6.33 -10.98
N ILE A 10 -12.88 -6.56 -11.18
CA ILE A 10 -13.94 -5.56 -10.99
C ILE A 10 -14.89 -6.01 -9.89
N TRP A 11 -15.24 -5.09 -8.99
CA TRP A 11 -16.27 -5.32 -8.00
C TRP A 11 -17.38 -4.27 -8.17
N THR A 12 -18.56 -4.73 -8.54
CA THR A 12 -19.79 -3.92 -8.52
C THR A 12 -20.40 -3.95 -7.12
N SER A 13 -21.03 -2.86 -6.70
CA SER A 13 -21.79 -2.81 -5.44
C SER A 13 -23.23 -3.27 -5.66
N PRO A 14 -23.82 -4.11 -4.79
CA PRO A 14 -23.19 -4.75 -3.64
C PRO A 14 -22.20 -5.85 -4.08
N PRO A 15 -21.10 -6.07 -3.31
CA PRO A 15 -19.97 -6.94 -3.68
C PRO A 15 -20.37 -8.41 -3.60
N SER A 16 -21.23 -8.85 -4.51
CA SER A 16 -21.74 -10.22 -4.54
C SER A 16 -20.92 -11.11 -5.47
N ARG A 17 -20.33 -10.55 -6.54
CA ARG A 17 -19.46 -11.28 -7.48
C ARG A 17 -18.42 -10.36 -8.12
N GLY A 18 -17.14 -10.60 -7.85
CA GLY A 18 -16.05 -10.00 -8.60
C GLY A 18 -16.08 -10.51 -10.05
N ARG A 19 -16.02 -9.61 -11.03
CA ARG A 19 -15.85 -9.97 -12.45
C ARG A 19 -14.37 -9.90 -12.77
N ILE A 20 -13.86 -10.95 -13.40
CA ILE A 20 -12.47 -11.01 -13.87
C ILE A 20 -12.50 -10.84 -15.37
N ILE A 21 -11.88 -9.78 -15.88
CA ILE A 21 -11.67 -9.57 -17.31
C ILE A 21 -10.29 -10.09 -17.65
N ARG A 22 -10.23 -11.00 -18.62
CA ARG A 22 -8.99 -11.54 -19.17
C ARG A 22 -8.86 -11.09 -20.61
N PRO A 23 -7.64 -10.79 -21.08
CA PRO A 23 -7.44 -10.48 -22.48
C PRO A 23 -7.60 -11.73 -23.34
N VAL A 24 -8.09 -11.54 -24.55
CA VAL A 24 -8.07 -12.60 -25.58
C VAL A 24 -6.60 -12.83 -25.96
N PRO A 25 -6.14 -14.10 -26.08
CA PRO A 25 -4.79 -14.39 -26.54
C PRO A 25 -4.49 -13.71 -27.89
N GLY A 26 -3.35 -13.04 -28.00
CA GLY A 26 -2.89 -12.41 -29.24
C GLY A 26 -3.24 -10.93 -29.40
N LEU A 27 -3.99 -10.32 -28.47
CA LEU A 27 -4.14 -8.86 -28.41
C LEU A 27 -2.82 -8.20 -28.03
N GLY A 28 -2.42 -7.18 -28.80
CA GLY A 28 -1.27 -6.35 -28.48
C GLY A 28 -1.57 -5.37 -27.34
N ASP A 29 -0.54 -4.90 -26.64
CA ASP A 29 -0.70 -4.00 -25.49
C ASP A 29 -1.49 -2.72 -25.84
N ASP A 30 -1.40 -2.22 -27.08
CA ASP A 30 -2.11 -1.01 -27.51
C ASP A 30 -3.62 -1.24 -27.64
N GLU A 31 -4.00 -2.41 -28.17
CA GLU A 31 -5.40 -2.82 -28.29
C GLU A 31 -6.00 -3.06 -26.90
N LEU A 32 -5.21 -3.65 -25.98
CA LEU A 32 -5.59 -3.82 -24.58
C LEU A 32 -5.84 -2.47 -23.89
N SER A 33 -4.94 -1.52 -24.09
CA SER A 33 -5.08 -0.18 -23.52
C SER A 33 -6.35 0.54 -23.99
N VAL A 34 -6.62 0.49 -25.30
CA VAL A 34 -7.85 1.06 -25.88
C VAL A 34 -9.08 0.36 -25.31
N ALA A 35 -9.06 -0.98 -25.24
CA ALA A 35 -10.16 -1.76 -24.70
C ALA A 35 -10.50 -1.34 -23.27
N VAL A 36 -9.50 -1.09 -22.41
CA VAL A 36 -9.76 -0.62 -21.03
C VAL A 36 -10.44 0.75 -21.02
N SER A 37 -10.01 1.69 -21.86
CA SER A 37 -10.67 3.02 -21.93
C SER A 37 -12.11 2.97 -22.44
N ALA A 38 -12.45 1.95 -23.22
CA ALA A 38 -13.77 1.72 -23.79
C ALA A 38 -14.71 0.93 -22.86
N ILE A 39 -14.20 0.43 -21.73
CA ILE A 39 -15.06 -0.20 -20.72
C ILE A 39 -16.03 0.86 -20.20
N ASP A 40 -17.31 0.57 -20.32
CA ASP A 40 -18.39 1.35 -19.70
C ASP A 40 -19.16 0.42 -18.79
N LEU A 41 -18.84 0.51 -17.49
CA LEU A 41 -19.50 -0.29 -16.47
C LEU A 41 -20.16 0.65 -15.48
N ASN A 42 -21.29 1.23 -15.84
CA ASN A 42 -22.00 2.13 -14.94
C ASN A 42 -23.12 1.39 -14.18
N PRO A 43 -23.09 1.33 -12.82
CA PRO A 43 -22.12 1.97 -11.91
C PRO A 43 -20.89 1.09 -11.57
N LEU A 44 -19.68 1.67 -11.71
CA LEU A 44 -18.41 1.04 -11.31
C LEU A 44 -17.95 1.65 -9.99
N HIS A 45 -17.94 0.84 -8.94
CA HIS A 45 -17.52 1.29 -7.62
C HIS A 45 -16.06 0.98 -7.34
N SER A 46 -15.54 -0.12 -7.89
CA SER A 46 -14.20 -0.56 -7.59
C SER A 46 -13.55 -1.40 -8.68
N ILE A 47 -12.26 -1.14 -8.93
CA ILE A 47 -11.46 -1.83 -9.92
C ILE A 47 -10.01 -2.02 -9.47
N TRP A 48 -9.45 -3.17 -9.81
CA TRP A 48 -8.03 -3.46 -9.75
C TRP A 48 -7.52 -3.74 -11.15
N ILE A 49 -6.51 -2.98 -11.56
CA ILE A 49 -5.75 -3.22 -12.77
C ILE A 49 -4.55 -4.08 -12.37
N GLU A 50 -4.50 -5.29 -12.91
CA GLU A 50 -3.51 -6.29 -12.53
C GLU A 50 -2.14 -6.04 -13.18
N GLU A 51 -1.16 -6.87 -12.80
CA GLU A 51 0.24 -6.75 -13.27
C GLU A 51 0.28 -6.77 -14.79
N GLU A 52 1.25 -6.18 -15.49
CA GLU A 52 1.40 -6.35 -16.97
C GLU A 52 0.23 -5.89 -17.87
N ALA A 53 -0.84 -5.28 -17.34
CA ALA A 53 -1.92 -4.72 -18.17
C ALA A 53 -1.42 -3.65 -19.14
N ASN A 54 -0.30 -3.00 -18.81
CA ASN A 54 0.47 -2.11 -19.68
C ASN A 54 -0.37 -1.02 -20.37
N ILE A 55 -1.31 -0.43 -19.61
CA ILE A 55 -2.26 0.56 -20.10
C ILE A 55 -1.54 1.89 -20.35
N ARG A 56 -1.86 2.55 -21.47
CA ARG A 56 -1.37 3.91 -21.78
C ARG A 56 -2.01 4.92 -20.84
N GLN A 57 -1.23 5.92 -20.44
CA GLN A 57 -1.69 6.95 -19.52
C GLN A 57 -2.92 7.72 -20.04
N SER A 58 -2.99 8.02 -21.34
CA SER A 58 -4.14 8.70 -21.96
C SER A 58 -5.44 7.92 -21.76
N ASP A 59 -5.36 6.61 -21.95
CA ASP A 59 -6.49 5.69 -21.92
C ASP A 59 -6.97 5.49 -20.49
N PHE A 60 -6.03 5.42 -19.53
CA PHE A 60 -6.35 5.41 -18.12
C PHE A 60 -7.07 6.70 -17.67
N ARG A 61 -6.67 7.88 -18.19
CA ARG A 61 -7.37 9.14 -17.90
C ARG A 61 -8.79 9.16 -18.48
N VAL A 62 -8.97 8.66 -19.71
CA VAL A 62 -10.30 8.51 -20.32
C VAL A 62 -11.17 7.60 -19.45
N PHE A 63 -10.63 6.45 -19.04
CA PHE A 63 -11.30 5.51 -18.17
C PHE A 63 -11.79 6.17 -16.87
N LEU A 64 -10.93 6.93 -16.17
CA LEU A 64 -11.32 7.61 -14.93
C LEU A 64 -12.44 8.64 -15.14
N ARG A 65 -12.44 9.37 -16.26
CA ARG A 65 -13.52 10.31 -16.59
C ARG A 65 -14.85 9.63 -16.85
N ASN A 66 -14.84 8.44 -17.44
CA ASN A 66 -16.05 7.68 -17.75
C ASN A 66 -16.68 7.01 -16.53
N HIS A 67 -15.97 6.95 -15.40
CA HIS A 67 -16.43 6.30 -14.16
C HIS A 67 -16.38 7.25 -12.95
N PRO A 68 -17.21 8.30 -12.92
CA PRO A 68 -17.21 9.30 -11.84
C PRO A 68 -17.59 8.71 -10.47
N ASP A 69 -18.30 7.58 -10.44
CA ASP A 69 -18.70 6.88 -9.21
C ASP A 69 -17.62 5.96 -8.63
N LEU A 70 -16.44 5.90 -9.24
CA LEU A 70 -15.35 5.05 -8.77
C LEU A 70 -14.87 5.48 -7.38
N LYS A 71 -15.00 4.59 -6.40
CA LYS A 71 -14.63 4.82 -5.00
C LYS A 71 -13.31 4.16 -4.62
N ALA A 72 -12.95 3.05 -5.27
CA ALA A 72 -11.76 2.27 -4.92
C ALA A 72 -10.97 1.85 -6.16
N LEU A 73 -9.69 2.26 -6.21
CA LEU A 73 -8.77 2.00 -7.31
C LEU A 73 -7.56 1.19 -6.81
N GLY A 74 -7.33 0.04 -7.43
CA GLY A 74 -6.14 -0.77 -7.26
C GLY A 74 -5.31 -0.81 -8.54
N LEU A 75 -3.99 -0.63 -8.43
CA LEU A 75 -3.03 -0.85 -9.51
C LEU A 75 -1.95 -1.80 -9.02
N ARG A 76 -1.56 -2.77 -9.85
CA ARG A 76 -0.38 -3.62 -9.62
C ARG A 76 0.82 -3.11 -10.41
N LEU A 77 1.98 -3.73 -10.18
CA LEU A 77 3.22 -3.39 -10.88
C LEU A 77 3.03 -3.45 -12.40
N ASN A 78 3.58 -2.49 -13.15
CA ASN A 78 3.44 -2.42 -14.61
C ASN A 78 1.99 -2.36 -15.16
N ALA A 79 0.99 -2.08 -14.32
CA ALA A 79 -0.39 -1.86 -14.75
C ALA A 79 -0.52 -0.71 -15.78
N ILE A 80 0.34 0.31 -15.66
CA ILE A 80 0.39 1.47 -16.56
C ILE A 80 1.78 1.52 -17.20
N ARG A 81 1.85 1.71 -18.53
CA ARG A 81 3.13 1.88 -19.25
C ARG A 81 3.91 3.06 -18.65
N ALA A 82 5.13 2.78 -18.21
CA ALA A 82 5.91 3.74 -17.44
C ALA A 82 6.40 4.93 -18.29
N SER A 83 5.86 6.11 -18.01
CA SER A 83 6.52 7.45 -17.99
C SER A 83 5.55 8.46 -17.34
N LEU A 84 5.32 8.32 -16.03
CA LEU A 84 4.19 8.97 -15.36
C LEU A 84 4.39 10.47 -15.07
N ARG A 85 3.40 11.26 -15.53
CA ARG A 85 2.96 12.54 -14.93
C ARG A 85 1.46 12.72 -15.12
N VAL A 86 0.60 12.27 -14.19
CA VAL A 86 -0.86 12.54 -14.25
C VAL A 86 -1.18 13.81 -13.47
N PRO A 87 -1.39 14.94 -14.16
CA PRO A 87 -2.69 15.65 -14.14
C PRO A 87 -3.15 16.01 -15.59
N ASP A 88 -4.42 16.22 -15.92
CA ASP A 88 -5.11 17.49 -15.59
C ASP A 88 -6.35 17.36 -14.70
N ALA A 89 -6.42 18.29 -13.73
CA ALA A 89 -7.26 18.33 -12.54
C ALA A 89 -8.77 18.52 -12.77
N SER A 90 -9.26 18.43 -14.01
CA SER A 90 -10.68 18.65 -14.33
C SER A 90 -11.59 17.49 -13.91
N ALA A 91 -11.02 16.35 -13.49
CA ALA A 91 -11.76 15.22 -12.95
C ALA A 91 -11.15 14.81 -11.59
N ALA A 92 -11.33 15.64 -10.57
CA ALA A 92 -11.23 15.16 -9.21
C ALA A 92 -12.21 13.98 -9.06
N THR A 93 -11.68 12.80 -8.76
CA THR A 93 -12.46 11.58 -8.66
C THR A 93 -13.01 11.41 -7.26
N ASN A 94 -14.10 10.64 -7.13
CA ASN A 94 -14.68 10.24 -5.83
C ASN A 94 -13.91 9.09 -5.15
N ILE A 95 -12.65 8.88 -5.52
CA ILE A 95 -11.81 7.80 -4.99
C ILE A 95 -11.49 8.09 -3.53
N VAL A 96 -11.94 7.20 -2.66
CA VAL A 96 -11.68 7.23 -1.21
C VAL A 96 -10.67 6.18 -0.78
N SER A 97 -10.43 5.17 -1.63
CA SER A 97 -9.49 4.07 -1.38
C SER A 97 -8.55 3.86 -2.57
N LEU A 98 -7.25 3.92 -2.33
CA LEU A 98 -6.20 3.73 -3.33
C LEU A 98 -5.25 2.62 -2.90
N SER A 99 -4.97 1.67 -3.78
CA SER A 99 -3.89 0.69 -3.62
C SER A 99 -2.99 0.72 -4.84
N ALA A 100 -1.70 1.02 -4.68
CA ALA A 100 -0.78 1.09 -5.82
C ALA A 100 0.69 0.90 -5.42
N PRO A 101 1.55 0.52 -6.38
CA PRO A 101 3.00 0.67 -6.25
C PRO A 101 3.41 2.08 -5.83
N ALA A 102 4.44 2.19 -4.99
CA ALA A 102 4.97 3.46 -4.50
C ALA A 102 5.26 4.48 -5.61
N LEU A 103 5.74 4.00 -6.76
CA LEU A 103 6.07 4.85 -7.91
C LEU A 103 4.84 5.54 -8.55
N TYR A 104 3.62 5.03 -8.31
CA TYR A 104 2.37 5.62 -8.82
C TYR A 104 1.76 6.63 -7.84
N ILE A 105 2.02 6.51 -6.53
CA ILE A 105 1.36 7.28 -5.48
C ILE A 105 1.44 8.81 -5.71
N PRO A 106 2.61 9.40 -6.02
CA PRO A 106 2.71 10.85 -6.25
C PRO A 106 1.87 11.37 -7.43
N HIS A 107 1.52 10.49 -8.37
CA HIS A 107 0.76 10.85 -9.57
C HIS A 107 -0.75 10.63 -9.41
N LEU A 108 -1.16 9.77 -8.47
CA LEU A 108 -2.57 9.42 -8.26
C LEU A 108 -3.21 10.21 -7.12
N ILE A 109 -2.43 10.63 -6.14
CA ILE A 109 -2.94 11.47 -5.04
C ILE A 109 -3.59 12.78 -5.56
N PRO A 110 -2.99 13.53 -6.51
CA PRO A 110 -3.58 14.80 -6.97
C PRO A 110 -4.97 14.68 -7.62
N ILE A 111 -5.35 13.50 -8.13
CA ILE A 111 -6.64 13.27 -8.78
C ILE A 111 -7.70 12.67 -7.84
N ALA A 112 -7.34 12.40 -6.59
CA ALA A 112 -8.18 11.76 -5.58
C ALA A 112 -8.16 12.55 -4.25
N PRO A 113 -8.79 13.73 -4.20
CA PRO A 113 -8.73 14.60 -3.02
C PRO A 113 -9.50 14.05 -1.80
N LEU A 114 -10.36 13.04 -1.99
CA LEU A 114 -11.18 12.44 -0.94
C LEU A 114 -10.55 11.18 -0.31
N LEU A 115 -9.27 10.91 -0.56
CA LEU A 115 -8.59 9.73 -0.06
C LEU A 115 -8.62 9.65 1.47
N THR A 116 -9.06 8.49 1.97
CA THR A 116 -9.06 8.13 3.39
C THR A 116 -8.32 6.82 3.63
N ASN A 117 -8.15 5.99 2.61
CA ASN A 117 -7.46 4.69 2.69
C ASN A 117 -6.41 4.59 1.60
N ILE A 118 -5.15 4.37 1.98
CA ILE A 118 -4.02 4.30 1.05
C ILE A 118 -3.21 3.05 1.35
N SER A 119 -3.02 2.21 0.33
CA SER A 119 -2.17 1.03 0.38
C SER A 119 -1.03 1.19 -0.61
N ILE A 120 0.20 1.19 -0.09
CA ILE A 120 1.42 1.39 -0.87
C ILE A 120 2.17 0.06 -0.94
N GLU A 121 2.38 -0.41 -2.16
CA GLU A 121 3.20 -1.59 -2.44
C GLU A 121 4.62 -1.14 -2.82
N PHE A 122 5.62 -1.54 -2.04
CA PHE A 122 7.02 -1.32 -2.38
C PHE A 122 7.56 -2.52 -3.15
N HIS A 123 8.32 -2.26 -4.20
CA HIS A 123 8.96 -3.31 -4.98
C HIS A 123 10.49 -3.24 -4.86
N PRO A 124 11.18 -4.38 -4.94
CA PRO A 124 12.64 -4.44 -4.99
C PRO A 124 13.21 -3.63 -6.15
N THR A 125 14.37 -3.01 -5.93
CA THR A 125 15.27 -2.74 -7.05
C THR A 125 15.83 -4.08 -7.56
N ARG A 126 15.59 -4.41 -8.84
CA ARG A 126 16.06 -5.68 -9.45
C ARG A 126 17.59 -5.76 -9.61
N THR A 127 18.31 -4.67 -9.33
CA THR A 127 19.69 -4.44 -9.77
C THR A 127 20.77 -4.82 -8.75
N SER A 128 20.43 -5.17 -7.51
CA SER A 128 21.43 -5.57 -6.51
C SER A 128 20.95 -6.73 -5.63
N ARG A 129 21.81 -7.73 -5.41
CA ARG A 129 21.73 -8.60 -4.23
C ARG A 129 22.62 -7.98 -3.14
N PRO A 130 22.12 -7.75 -1.93
CA PRO A 130 20.76 -8.02 -1.44
C PRO A 130 19.70 -7.08 -2.01
N VAL A 131 18.47 -7.60 -2.16
CA VAL A 131 17.28 -6.85 -2.59
C VAL A 131 17.06 -5.66 -1.66
N ALA A 132 17.13 -4.45 -2.22
CA ALA A 132 17.02 -3.21 -1.47
C ALA A 132 15.75 -2.44 -1.85
N LEU A 133 15.19 -1.76 -0.84
CA LEU A 133 14.12 -0.78 -1.00
C LEU A 133 14.62 0.39 -1.86
N ASN A 134 13.80 0.82 -2.83
CA ASN A 134 14.04 2.07 -3.54
C ASN A 134 13.71 3.26 -2.63
N ILE A 135 14.72 3.77 -1.91
CA ILE A 135 14.54 4.86 -0.93
C ILE A 135 13.97 6.15 -1.57
N PRO A 136 14.42 6.60 -2.76
CA PRO A 136 13.79 7.74 -3.43
C PRO A 136 12.31 7.56 -3.76
N GLU A 137 11.87 6.36 -4.16
CA GLU A 137 10.43 6.09 -4.38
C GLU A 137 9.64 6.03 -3.08
N TYR A 138 10.22 5.42 -2.04
CA TYR A 138 9.65 5.40 -0.70
C TYR A 138 9.38 6.81 -0.19
N ARG A 139 10.41 7.67 -0.21
CA ARG A 139 10.33 9.04 0.26
C ARG A 139 9.28 9.84 -0.51
N ARG A 140 9.32 9.81 -1.85
CA ARG A 140 8.35 10.54 -2.69
C ARG A 140 6.91 10.08 -2.45
N ALA A 141 6.67 8.78 -2.25
CA ALA A 141 5.35 8.27 -1.96
C ALA A 141 4.80 8.80 -0.62
N LEU A 142 5.63 8.80 0.43
CA LEU A 142 5.22 9.34 1.73
C LEU A 142 5.07 10.87 1.73
N GLU A 143 5.94 11.60 1.05
CA GLU A 143 5.80 13.05 0.86
C GLU A 143 4.48 13.40 0.15
N ALA A 144 4.08 12.60 -0.84
CA ALA A 144 2.80 12.79 -1.50
C ALA A 144 1.61 12.53 -0.55
N VAL A 145 1.69 11.51 0.31
CA VAL A 145 0.68 11.26 1.36
C VAL A 145 0.63 12.41 2.37
N ALA A 146 1.79 12.91 2.81
CA ALA A 146 1.88 14.06 3.72
C ALA A 146 1.28 15.34 3.10
N SER A 147 1.38 15.47 1.78
CA SER A 147 0.86 16.62 1.01
C SER A 147 -0.64 16.54 0.70
N LEU A 148 -1.34 15.47 1.11
CA LEU A 148 -2.79 15.37 0.91
C LEU A 148 -3.51 16.54 1.60
N ALA A 149 -4.34 17.25 0.83
CA ALA A 149 -5.24 18.26 1.37
C ALA A 149 -6.39 17.61 2.17
N GLY A 150 -6.96 18.35 3.12
CA GLY A 150 -8.14 17.94 3.89
C GLY A 150 -7.85 17.62 5.36
N THR A 151 -8.93 17.48 6.14
CA THR A 151 -8.91 17.33 7.61
C THR A 151 -9.18 15.91 8.09
N HIS A 152 -9.37 14.96 7.18
CA HIS A 152 -9.80 13.60 7.52
C HIS A 152 -8.64 12.70 7.95
N ALA A 153 -8.97 11.76 8.84
CA ALA A 153 -8.12 10.66 9.28
C ALA A 153 -7.77 9.72 8.12
N LEU A 154 -6.51 9.28 8.08
CA LEU A 154 -5.99 8.37 7.06
C LEU A 154 -5.67 6.98 7.63
N SER A 155 -6.05 5.95 6.87
CA SER A 155 -5.57 4.58 7.03
C SER A 155 -4.48 4.32 6.00
N LEU A 156 -3.28 4.02 6.48
CA LEU A 156 -2.09 3.77 5.67
C LEU A 156 -1.66 2.31 5.79
N ILE A 157 -1.58 1.62 4.66
CA ILE A 157 -1.10 0.24 4.56
C ILE A 157 0.24 0.28 3.81
N LEU A 158 1.31 -0.16 4.44
CA LEU A 158 2.63 -0.28 3.83
C LEU A 158 2.97 -1.75 3.63
N THR A 159 3.14 -2.14 2.37
CA THR A 159 3.48 -3.51 1.98
C THR A 159 4.91 -3.56 1.47
N PHE A 160 5.74 -4.36 2.13
CA PHE A 160 7.15 -4.51 1.80
C PHE A 160 7.46 -5.89 1.19
N PRO A 161 8.42 -6.00 0.26
CA PRO A 161 8.77 -7.27 -0.39
C PRO A 161 9.58 -8.18 0.52
N SER A 162 9.66 -9.45 0.14
CA SER A 162 10.34 -10.49 0.91
C SER A 162 11.86 -10.41 0.87
N GLY A 163 12.50 -10.59 2.04
CA GLY A 163 13.95 -10.74 2.12
C GLY A 163 14.73 -9.44 2.02
N MET A 164 14.05 -8.29 2.21
CA MET A 164 14.75 -7.02 2.35
C MET A 164 15.55 -7.00 3.66
N SER A 165 16.83 -6.71 3.53
CA SER A 165 17.74 -6.48 4.66
C SER A 165 17.79 -5.01 5.09
N ASN A 166 17.06 -4.12 4.41
CA ASN A 166 17.17 -2.67 4.57
C ASN A 166 15.79 -2.00 4.63
N PHE A 167 15.01 -2.34 5.65
CA PHE A 167 13.76 -1.63 5.93
C PHE A 167 14.03 -0.15 6.25
N PRO A 168 13.09 0.76 5.94
CA PRO A 168 13.31 2.19 6.11
C PRO A 168 13.63 2.55 7.57
N TRP A 169 12.98 1.88 8.52
CA TRP A 169 13.22 2.06 9.95
C TRP A 169 14.58 1.58 10.45
N LEU A 170 15.31 0.76 9.70
CA LEU A 170 16.70 0.42 10.03
C LEU A 170 17.67 1.60 9.80
N ARG A 171 17.24 2.65 9.08
CA ARG A 171 18.08 3.77 8.66
C ARG A 171 17.66 5.11 9.28
N ILE A 172 16.51 5.17 9.94
CA ILE A 172 15.97 6.39 10.51
C ILE A 172 16.42 6.52 11.96
N ARG A 173 16.93 7.70 12.34
CA ARG A 173 17.32 8.04 13.71
C ARG A 173 16.12 8.56 14.50
N ASP A 174 16.14 8.41 15.82
CA ASP A 174 15.01 8.68 16.73
C ASP A 174 14.44 10.11 16.64
N ASP A 175 15.21 11.09 16.15
CA ASP A 175 14.84 12.51 16.16
C ASP A 175 14.89 13.17 14.77
N ASP A 176 14.83 12.39 13.69
CA ASP A 176 14.93 12.94 12.35
C ASP A 176 13.59 13.55 11.89
N ALA A 177 13.29 14.74 12.39
CA ALA A 177 12.15 15.55 11.97
C ALA A 177 12.16 15.93 10.47
N SER A 178 13.24 15.64 9.74
CA SER A 178 13.34 15.82 8.28
C SER A 178 12.81 14.62 7.49
N THR A 179 12.38 13.55 8.18
CA THR A 179 11.75 12.40 7.55
C THR A 179 10.30 12.68 7.16
N PRO A 180 9.83 12.16 6.01
CA PRO A 180 8.46 12.38 5.59
C PRO A 180 7.43 11.80 6.58
N GLU A 181 7.78 10.77 7.33
CA GLU A 181 6.96 10.16 8.38
C GLU A 181 6.54 11.14 9.46
N ALA A 182 7.47 12.00 9.91
CA ALA A 182 7.22 13.03 10.91
C ALA A 182 6.11 14.03 10.47
N HIS A 183 5.88 14.13 9.16
CA HIS A 183 4.87 15.01 8.58
C HIS A 183 3.52 14.31 8.32
N LEU A 184 3.41 13.00 8.57
CA LEU A 184 2.18 12.20 8.40
C LEU A 184 1.18 12.37 9.55
N HIS A 185 0.91 13.61 9.94
CA HIS A 185 0.03 13.99 11.05
C HIS A 185 -1.44 13.55 10.91
N ARG A 186 -1.84 13.08 9.73
CA ARG A 186 -3.21 12.61 9.45
C ARG A 186 -3.36 11.09 9.54
N VAL A 187 -2.26 10.35 9.58
CA VAL A 187 -2.30 8.89 9.66
C VAL A 187 -2.71 8.48 11.07
N THR A 188 -3.88 7.88 11.17
CA THR A 188 -4.46 7.41 12.44
C THR A 188 -4.48 5.89 12.54
N HIS A 189 -4.50 5.21 11.39
CA HIS A 189 -4.44 3.76 11.32
C HIS A 189 -3.27 3.38 10.43
N LEU A 190 -2.38 2.54 10.95
CA LEU A 190 -1.20 2.09 10.24
C LEU A 190 -1.20 0.56 10.22
N LEU A 191 -1.21 -0.01 9.02
CA LEU A 191 -0.95 -1.42 8.81
C LEU A 191 0.42 -1.55 8.15
N VAL A 192 1.33 -2.26 8.81
CA VAL A 192 2.62 -2.64 8.22
C VAL A 192 2.62 -4.14 8.04
N GLY A 193 2.78 -4.58 6.81
CA GLY A 193 2.69 -5.98 6.49
C GLY A 193 3.53 -6.38 5.31
N ARG A 194 3.60 -7.69 5.11
CA ARG A 194 4.24 -8.31 3.98
C ARG A 194 3.21 -9.11 3.21
N ASN A 195 3.25 -9.01 1.89
CA ASN A 195 2.29 -9.72 1.07
C ASN A 195 2.48 -11.25 1.20
N LEU A 196 1.34 -11.91 1.23
CA LEU A 196 1.08 -13.33 1.49
C LEU A 196 1.87 -14.21 0.53
N ASN A 197 2.72 -15.12 1.03
CA ASN A 197 3.22 -16.35 0.37
C ASN A 197 4.37 -17.01 1.16
N GLY A 198 4.11 -17.45 2.41
CA GLY A 198 5.04 -18.35 3.13
C GLY A 198 6.44 -17.79 3.47
N ALA A 199 6.66 -16.49 3.26
CA ALA A 199 7.98 -15.90 3.29
C ALA A 199 8.47 -15.63 4.74
N PRO A 200 9.81 -15.63 5.00
CA PRO A 200 10.39 -15.53 6.35
C PRO A 200 10.22 -14.15 6.97
N GLY A 201 9.65 -14.03 8.18
CA GLY A 201 9.18 -12.80 8.83
C GLY A 201 10.24 -11.71 9.05
N PHE A 202 9.89 -10.66 9.81
CA PHE A 202 10.85 -9.60 10.16
C PHE A 202 12.03 -10.19 10.93
N SER A 203 13.26 -9.76 10.62
CA SER A 203 14.44 -10.12 11.41
C SER A 203 14.37 -9.47 12.81
N ALA A 204 15.12 -10.01 13.77
CA ALA A 204 15.21 -9.40 15.11
C ALA A 204 15.64 -7.92 15.06
N GLU A 205 16.62 -7.58 14.22
CA GLU A 205 17.07 -6.20 14.02
C GLU A 205 15.93 -5.29 13.50
N THR A 206 15.16 -5.80 12.53
CA THR A 206 14.00 -5.11 11.98
C THR A 206 12.92 -4.87 13.04
N LEU A 207 12.72 -5.82 13.94
CA LEU A 207 11.74 -5.70 15.02
C LEU A 207 12.19 -4.72 16.11
N ARG A 208 13.50 -4.66 16.43
CA ARG A 208 14.05 -3.69 17.40
C ARG A 208 13.96 -2.24 16.91
N ALA A 209 14.06 -2.03 15.61
CA ALA A 209 14.00 -0.70 15.01
C ALA A 209 12.56 -0.22 14.70
N LEU A 210 11.60 -1.14 14.60
CA LEU A 210 10.18 -0.83 14.33
C LEU A 210 9.54 0.12 15.37
N PRO A 211 9.75 -0.02 16.69
CA PRO A 211 9.23 0.91 17.70
C PRO A 211 9.60 2.36 17.42
N ARG A 212 10.86 2.62 17.06
CA ARG A 212 11.40 3.96 16.80
C ARG A 212 10.68 4.63 15.63
N TRP A 213 10.45 3.87 14.58
CA TRP A 213 9.74 4.34 13.40
C TRP A 213 8.24 4.57 13.64
N ILE A 214 7.59 3.74 14.47
CA ILE A 214 6.19 3.95 14.84
C ILE A 214 6.00 5.29 15.56
N ARG A 215 6.97 5.75 16.35
CA ARG A 215 6.91 7.04 17.06
C ARG A 215 6.91 8.25 16.14
N LEU A 216 7.29 8.09 14.87
CA LEU A 216 7.31 9.19 13.90
C LEU A 216 5.91 9.62 13.44
N PHE A 217 4.85 8.88 13.80
CA PHE A 217 3.49 9.19 13.39
C PHE A 217 2.71 9.80 14.57
N PRO A 218 2.54 11.13 14.60
CA PRO A 218 2.10 11.84 15.80
C PRO A 218 0.60 11.68 16.13
N ALA A 219 -0.20 11.13 15.21
CA ALA A 219 -1.66 11.02 15.36
C ALA A 219 -2.19 9.58 15.33
N LEU A 220 -1.31 8.58 15.51
CA LEU A 220 -1.71 7.18 15.50
C LEU A 220 -2.74 6.87 16.60
N LYS A 221 -3.71 6.05 16.22
CA LYS A 221 -4.73 5.46 17.10
C LYS A 221 -4.70 3.95 17.05
N THR A 222 -4.31 3.39 15.90
CA THR A 222 -4.24 1.94 15.69
C THR A 222 -3.01 1.60 14.86
N VAL A 223 -2.28 0.57 15.30
CA VAL A 223 -1.17 -0.02 14.55
C VAL A 223 -1.39 -1.53 14.45
N ILE A 224 -1.33 -2.05 13.24
CA ILE A 224 -1.37 -3.48 12.94
C ILE A 224 -0.04 -3.86 12.29
N VAL A 225 0.71 -4.73 12.94
CA VAL A 225 1.94 -5.31 12.39
C VAL A 225 1.61 -6.74 11.99
N GLN A 226 1.74 -7.07 10.70
CA GLN A 226 1.57 -8.42 10.18
C GLN A 226 2.94 -9.09 10.02
N PRO A 227 3.41 -9.88 11.02
CA PRO A 227 4.63 -10.66 10.86
C PRO A 227 4.42 -11.76 9.82
N GLY A 228 5.43 -12.01 8.98
CA GLY A 228 5.41 -13.12 8.03
C GLY A 228 5.28 -14.49 8.71
N THR A 229 5.15 -15.56 7.92
CA THR A 229 4.80 -16.91 8.39
C THR A 229 5.90 -17.64 9.17
N ARG A 230 7.17 -17.21 9.07
CA ARG A 230 8.25 -17.68 9.96
C ARG A 230 8.65 -16.54 10.88
N GLN A 231 8.27 -16.63 12.14
CA GLN A 231 8.81 -15.75 13.17
C GLN A 231 10.11 -16.38 13.66
N GLU A 232 11.23 -15.68 13.55
CA GLU A 232 12.34 -15.96 14.46
C GLU A 232 11.82 -15.72 15.89
N ALA A 233 12.27 -16.52 16.85
CA ALA A 233 11.83 -16.39 18.23
C ALA A 233 12.24 -15.00 18.76
N ILE A 234 11.28 -14.08 18.83
CA ILE A 234 11.49 -12.76 19.40
C ILE A 234 11.60 -12.95 20.91
N PRO A 235 12.67 -12.45 21.56
CA PRO A 235 12.76 -12.46 23.01
C PRO A 235 11.54 -11.79 23.65
N ALA A 236 11.07 -12.31 24.78
CA ALA A 236 9.88 -11.78 25.47
C ALA A 236 10.01 -10.29 25.80
N SER A 237 11.22 -9.84 26.19
CA SER A 237 11.53 -8.44 26.47
C SER A 237 11.37 -7.52 25.26
N GLU A 238 11.84 -7.94 24.08
CA GLU A 238 11.71 -7.16 22.84
C GLU A 238 10.24 -7.07 22.38
N LYS A 239 9.47 -8.14 22.62
CA LYS A 239 8.02 -8.15 22.36
C LYS A 239 7.29 -7.18 23.30
N GLU A 240 7.61 -7.17 24.59
CA GLU A 240 7.03 -6.24 25.56
C GLU A 240 7.37 -4.78 25.24
N GLU A 241 8.61 -4.49 24.84
CA GLU A 241 9.03 -3.15 24.43
C GLU A 241 8.29 -2.64 23.18
N LEU A 242 8.10 -3.51 22.18
CA LEU A 242 7.31 -3.21 20.99
C LEU A 242 5.85 -2.93 21.34
N LEU A 243 5.25 -3.77 22.18
CA LEU A 243 3.87 -3.60 22.66
C LEU A 243 3.70 -2.28 23.42
N LYS A 244 4.64 -1.96 24.31
CA LYS A 244 4.64 -0.71 25.06
C LYS A 244 4.75 0.50 24.13
N THR A 245 5.66 0.46 23.16
CA THR A 245 5.83 1.58 22.22
C THR A 245 4.61 1.80 21.35
N ILE A 246 3.96 0.72 20.89
CA ILE A 246 2.68 0.82 20.16
C ILE A 246 1.60 1.43 21.07
N ALA A 247 1.52 1.01 22.33
CA ALA A 247 0.56 1.55 23.28
C ALA A 247 0.79 3.05 23.52
N ASP A 248 2.04 3.46 23.76
CA ASP A 248 2.41 4.87 23.99
C ASP A 248 2.10 5.74 22.76
N ALA A 249 2.46 5.28 21.56
CA ALA A 249 2.18 5.98 20.30
C ALA A 249 0.68 6.15 20.05
N CYS A 250 -0.13 5.14 20.39
CA CYS A 250 -1.59 5.18 20.22
C CYS A 250 -2.32 5.96 21.34
N GLN A 251 -1.71 6.13 22.52
CA GLN A 251 -2.30 6.86 23.65
C GLN A 251 -2.04 8.37 23.62
N GLY A 252 -1.00 8.82 22.90
CA GLY A 252 -0.67 10.25 22.73
C GLY A 252 -1.70 11.06 21.94
N GLY A 253 -2.55 10.41 21.13
CA GLY A 253 -3.75 11.00 20.55
C GLY A 253 -4.95 10.73 21.44
N GLN A 254 -5.79 11.73 21.75
CA GLN A 254 -6.97 11.61 22.64
C GLN A 254 -8.04 10.60 22.15
N GLY A 255 -7.76 9.31 22.21
CA GLY A 255 -8.63 8.24 21.78
C GLY A 255 -8.31 6.95 22.52
N ARG A 256 -9.33 6.30 23.07
CA ARG A 256 -9.24 4.96 23.67
C ARG A 256 -8.54 4.00 22.70
N ALA A 257 -7.50 3.32 23.17
CA ALA A 257 -6.82 2.25 22.46
C ALA A 257 -7.81 1.10 22.19
N ALA A 258 -8.35 1.04 20.97
CA ALA A 258 -9.18 -0.05 20.49
C ALA A 258 -8.46 -0.73 19.32
N GLY A 259 -8.24 -2.04 19.45
CA GLY A 259 -7.88 -2.90 18.33
C GLY A 259 -6.41 -3.31 18.24
N LEU A 260 -5.84 -3.83 19.32
CA LEU A 260 -4.60 -4.63 19.25
C LEU A 260 -4.94 -6.04 18.71
N ALA A 261 -5.35 -6.16 17.45
CA ALA A 261 -5.51 -7.46 16.81
C ALA A 261 -4.13 -7.98 16.37
N PHE A 262 -3.32 -8.40 17.34
CA PHE A 262 -2.17 -9.24 17.06
C PHE A 262 -2.69 -10.58 16.52
N PHE A 263 -2.55 -10.82 15.21
CA PHE A 263 -2.51 -12.19 14.70
C PHE A 263 -1.14 -12.81 15.06
N LEU A 264 -0.89 -12.94 16.37
CA LEU A 264 0.09 -13.87 16.92
C LEU A 264 -0.59 -15.23 17.00
N ARG A 265 -0.61 -15.97 15.88
CA ARG A 265 -0.79 -17.42 15.97
C ARG A 265 0.53 -17.98 16.50
N ILE A 266 0.71 -17.91 17.82
CA ILE A 266 1.79 -18.61 18.50
C ILE A 266 1.50 -20.10 18.28
N ILE A 267 2.18 -20.70 17.29
CA ILE A 267 2.39 -22.15 17.33
C ILE A 267 3.38 -22.32 18.48
N THR A 268 2.87 -22.50 19.69
CA THR A 268 3.67 -23.11 20.75
C THR A 268 3.97 -24.51 20.23
N SER A 269 5.19 -24.75 19.78
CA SER A 269 5.72 -26.10 19.70
C SER A 269 5.71 -26.65 21.13
N LYS A 270 4.62 -27.30 21.52
CA LYS A 270 4.71 -28.40 22.46
C LYS A 270 5.18 -29.60 21.64
N THR A 271 6.48 -29.68 21.47
CA THR A 271 7.14 -30.97 21.33
C THR A 271 7.68 -31.28 22.72
N GLN A 272 6.85 -31.96 23.51
CA GLN A 272 7.32 -32.96 24.46
C GLN A 272 6.97 -34.32 23.84
#